data_AF-K6VDZ6-F1
#
_entry.id   AF-K6VDZ6-F1
#
_cell.length_a   1.000
_cell.length_b   1.000
_cell.length_c   1.000
_cell.angle_alpha   90.00
_cell.angle_beta   90.00
_cell.angle_gamma   90.00
#
_symmetry.space_group_name_H-M   'P 1'
#
loop_
_entity.id
_entity.type
_entity.pdbx_description
1 polymer ?
#
loop_
_entity_poly.entity_id
_entity_poly.type
_entity_poly.pdbx_seq_one_letter_code
_entity_poly.pdbx_strand_id
1 'polypeptide(L)'
;MELIIVDEAERLRPAALELLRDRYDRDGIALILIGMPGLEKQFSHYPQFYSRVGFAHQYRPLGQDELLFVLERHWRSLGKTLDPDDFTDAQAIAAIARITRGNFRLLERLFPQIQRVLKINELDTITNDVIEAAQSTLVIGVT
;
A
#
# COMPACT_ATOMS: atom_id res chain seq x y z
N MET A 1 -20.82 16.54 10.65
CA MET A 1 -19.97 15.53 11.30
C MET A 1 -18.57 15.72 10.75
N GLU A 2 -17.63 16.07 11.61
CA GLU A 2 -16.23 16.30 11.23
C GLU A 2 -15.45 14.99 11.36
N LEU A 3 -14.48 14.75 10.47
CA LEU A 3 -13.62 13.58 10.47
C LEU A 3 -12.17 14.04 10.52
N ILE A 4 -11.42 13.55 11.51
CA ILE A 4 -9.98 13.73 11.62
C ILE A 4 -9.30 12.41 11.24
N ILE A 5 -8.39 12.48 10.28
CA ILE A 5 -7.48 11.38 9.92
C ILE A 5 -6.08 11.79 10.34
N VAL A 6 -5.45 10.96 11.17
CA VAL A 6 -4.06 11.15 11.58
C VAL A 6 -3.23 10.00 11.00
N ASP A 7 -2.34 10.33 10.09
CA ASP A 7 -1.32 9.41 9.59
C ASP A 7 -0.09 9.43 10.51
N GLU A 8 0.72 8.37 10.46
CA GLU A 8 1.87 8.14 11.37
C GLU A 8 1.50 8.25 12.86
N ALA A 9 0.32 7.74 13.23
CA ALA A 9 -0.24 7.88 14.57
C ALA A 9 0.63 7.26 15.69
N GLU A 10 1.59 6.38 15.34
CA GLU A 10 2.60 5.87 16.27
C GLU A 10 3.49 6.98 16.86
N ARG A 11 3.57 8.14 16.18
CA ARG A 11 4.34 9.30 16.65
C ARG A 11 3.60 10.13 17.69
N LEU A 12 2.31 9.87 17.91
CA LEU A 12 1.52 10.60 18.88
C LEU A 12 2.00 10.32 20.30
N ARG A 13 2.29 11.41 21.01
CA ARG A 13 2.59 11.38 22.45
C ARG A 13 1.29 11.22 23.26
N PRO A 14 1.36 10.70 24.50
CA PRO A 14 0.20 10.57 25.39
C PRO A 14 -0.73 11.79 25.42
N ALA A 15 -0.17 12.99 25.57
CA ALA A 15 -0.95 14.23 25.65
C ALA A 15 -1.75 14.52 24.37
N ALA A 16 -1.21 14.16 23.20
CA ALA A 16 -1.93 14.32 21.94
C ALA A 16 -3.08 13.32 21.81
N LEU A 17 -2.89 12.07 22.25
CA LEU A 17 -3.95 11.06 22.30
C LEU A 17 -5.08 11.48 23.25
N GLU A 18 -4.75 12.06 24.40
CA GLU A 18 -5.73 12.59 25.35
C GLU A 18 -6.53 13.75 24.76
N LEU A 19 -5.86 14.69 24.06
CA LEU A 19 -6.55 15.77 23.36
C LEU A 19 -7.52 15.22 22.30
N LEU A 20 -7.09 14.25 21.49
CA LEU A 20 -7.94 13.63 20.48
C LEU A 20 -9.12 12.88 21.12
N ARG A 21 -8.93 12.22 22.26
CA ARG A 21 -10.01 11.58 23.03
C ARG A 21 -11.03 12.61 23.51
N ASP A 22 -10.57 13.71 24.12
CA ASP A 22 -11.46 14.73 24.67
C ASP A 22 -12.31 15.39 23.57
N ARG A 23 -11.71 15.64 22.41
CA ARG A 23 -12.41 16.14 21.21
C ARG A 23 -13.44 15.15 20.70
N TYR A 24 -13.09 13.87 20.61
CA TYR A 24 -14.03 12.81 20.23
C TYR A 24 -15.26 12.78 21.15
N ASP A 25 -15.04 12.81 22.46
CA ASP A 25 -16.11 12.72 23.46
C ASP A 25 -17.01 13.98 23.49
N ARG A 26 -16.46 15.19 23.29
CA ARG A 26 -17.18 16.47 23.44
C ARG A 26 -17.76 17.03 22.15
N ASP A 27 -17.01 16.92 21.05
CA ASP A 27 -17.32 17.63 19.80
C ASP A 27 -18.01 16.70 18.78
N GLY A 28 -18.12 15.41 19.07
CA GLY A 28 -18.75 14.43 18.18
C GLY A 28 -17.99 14.21 16.87
N ILE A 29 -16.67 14.38 16.90
CA ILE A 29 -15.79 14.16 15.74
C ILE A 29 -15.59 12.65 15.51
N ALA A 30 -15.48 12.23 14.26
CA ALA A 30 -14.94 10.92 13.93
C ALA A 30 -13.42 10.97 13.89
N LEU A 31 -12.77 9.90 14.34
CA LEU A 31 -11.31 9.79 14.38
C LEU A 31 -10.86 8.52 13.66
N ILE A 32 -9.94 8.65 12.72
CA ILE A 32 -9.22 7.54 12.09
C ILE A 32 -7.72 7.74 12.37
N LEU A 33 -7.12 6.74 13.00
CA LEU A 33 -5.67 6.71 13.23
C LEU A 33 -5.04 5.66 12.31
N ILE A 34 -4.09 6.08 11.50
CA ILE A 34 -3.33 5.25 10.58
C ILE A 34 -1.88 5.22 11.07
N GLY A 35 -1.25 4.06 11.03
CA GLY A 35 0.14 3.94 11.43
C GLY A 35 0.71 2.57 11.14
N MET A 36 1.95 2.38 11.59
CA MET A 36 2.70 1.16 11.34
C MET A 36 2.16 -0.05 12.12
N PRO A 37 2.45 -1.29 11.67
CA PRO A 37 2.07 -2.50 12.40
C PRO A 37 2.53 -2.45 13.86
N GLY A 38 1.62 -2.76 14.78
CA GLY A 38 1.87 -2.68 16.23
C GLY A 38 1.34 -1.40 16.90
N LEU A 39 0.79 -0.46 16.14
CA LEU A 39 0.12 0.75 16.66
C LEU A 39 -0.93 0.43 17.75
N GLU A 40 -1.73 -0.62 17.54
CA GLU A 40 -2.73 -1.06 18.52
C GLU A 40 -2.14 -1.41 19.89
N LYS A 41 -0.94 -2.00 19.92
CA LYS A 41 -0.22 -2.35 21.15
C LYS A 41 0.33 -1.12 21.85
N GLN A 42 0.69 -0.08 21.10
CA GLN A 42 1.07 1.20 21.69
C GLN A 42 -0.14 1.82 22.40
N PHE A 43 -1.33 1.72 21.80
CA PHE A 43 -2.56 2.31 22.36
C PHE A 43 -3.17 1.53 23.51
N SER A 44 -2.89 0.24 23.66
CA SER A 44 -3.37 -0.55 24.82
C SER A 44 -2.84 -0.03 26.16
N HIS A 45 -1.74 0.73 26.16
CA HIS A 45 -1.21 1.42 27.34
C HIS A 45 -2.03 2.65 27.77
N TYR A 46 -3.04 3.05 26.98
CA TYR A 46 -3.94 4.17 27.27
C TYR A 46 -5.41 3.67 27.32
N PRO A 47 -5.85 3.02 28.41
CA PRO A 47 -7.15 2.36 28.49
C PRO A 47 -8.35 3.28 28.18
N GLN A 48 -8.27 4.55 28.59
CA GLN A 48 -9.32 5.53 28.32
C GLN A 48 -9.50 5.75 26.82
N PHE A 49 -8.41 5.90 26.06
CA PHE A 49 -8.46 6.05 24.61
C PHE A 49 -8.87 4.73 23.94
N TYR A 50 -8.24 3.62 24.32
CA TYR A 50 -8.46 2.31 23.71
C TYR A 50 -9.93 1.86 23.80
N SER A 51 -10.62 2.19 24.89
CA SER A 51 -12.05 1.88 25.06
C SER A 51 -12.98 2.59 24.07
N ARG A 52 -12.51 3.61 23.34
CA ARG A 52 -13.27 4.33 22.29
C ARG A 52 -12.94 3.82 20.88
N VAL A 53 -11.95 2.94 20.73
CA VAL A 53 -11.61 2.34 19.44
C VAL A 53 -12.70 1.33 19.08
N GLY A 54 -13.59 1.73 18.17
CA GLY A 54 -14.72 0.89 17.74
C GLY A 54 -14.32 -0.21 16.76
N PHE A 55 -13.23 -0.04 16.01
CA PHE A 55 -12.70 -1.02 15.09
C PHE A 55 -11.21 -0.80 14.87
N ALA A 56 -10.49 -1.89 14.59
CA ALA A 56 -9.11 -1.86 14.14
C ALA A 56 -9.00 -2.74 12.89
N HIS A 57 -8.33 -2.24 11.86
CA HIS A 57 -8.10 -2.98 10.64
C HIS A 57 -6.61 -3.00 10.32
N GLN A 58 -6.07 -4.21 10.16
CA GLN A 58 -4.70 -4.41 9.73
C GLN A 58 -4.67 -4.69 8.23
N TYR A 59 -4.09 -3.78 7.46
CA TYR A 59 -3.79 -4.03 6.05
C TYR A 59 -2.66 -5.06 5.93
N ARG A 60 -2.92 -6.13 5.18
CA ARG A 60 -1.94 -7.17 4.87
C ARG A 60 -1.30 -6.89 3.50
N PRO A 61 -0.12 -7.47 3.20
CA PRO A 61 0.36 -7.53 1.82
C PRO A 61 -0.71 -8.14 0.92
N LEU A 62 -0.77 -7.66 -0.33
CA LEU A 62 -1.73 -8.13 -1.32
C LEU A 62 -1.65 -9.66 -1.47
N GLY A 63 -2.81 -10.30 -1.41
CA GLY A 63 -2.97 -11.67 -1.88
C GLY A 63 -2.83 -11.77 -3.40
N GLN A 64 -2.87 -13.00 -3.91
CA GLN A 64 -2.73 -13.24 -5.36
C GLN A 64 -3.87 -12.57 -6.16
N ASP A 65 -5.12 -12.72 -5.71
CA ASP A 65 -6.28 -12.14 -6.40
C ASP A 65 -6.28 -10.61 -6.33
N GLU A 66 -5.89 -10.04 -5.19
CA GLU A 66 -5.77 -8.59 -5.01
C GLU A 66 -4.64 -8.02 -5.88
N LEU A 67 -3.52 -8.73 -5.99
CA LEU A 67 -2.43 -8.36 -6.89
C LEU A 67 -2.91 -8.37 -8.33
N LEU A 68 -3.54 -9.46 -8.80
CA LEU A 68 -4.08 -9.56 -10.16
C LEU A 68 -5.05 -8.40 -10.45
N PHE A 69 -5.97 -8.10 -9.54
CA PHE A 69 -6.89 -6.98 -9.65
C PHE A 69 -6.16 -5.64 -9.82
N VAL A 70 -5.08 -5.40 -9.07
CA VAL A 70 -4.28 -4.17 -9.20
C VAL A 70 -3.50 -4.15 -10.52
N LEU A 71 -2.91 -5.28 -10.93
CA LEU A 71 -2.18 -5.41 -12.20
C LEU A 71 -3.07 -5.15 -13.41
N GLU A 72 -4.30 -5.65 -13.42
CA GLU A 72 -5.27 -5.37 -14.48
C GLU A 72 -5.48 -3.87 -14.68
N ARG A 73 -5.61 -3.11 -13.59
CA ARG A 73 -5.79 -1.65 -13.65
C ARG A 73 -4.57 -0.96 -14.22
N HIS A 74 -3.37 -1.40 -13.86
CA HIS A 74 -2.13 -0.86 -14.39
C HIS A 74 -1.91 -1.19 -15.86
N TRP A 75 -2.22 -2.42 -16.31
CA TRP A 75 -2.20 -2.78 -17.74
C TRP A 75 -3.18 -1.91 -18.54
N ARG A 76 -4.41 -1.70 -18.04
CA ARG A 76 -5.38 -0.80 -18.68
C ARG A 76 -4.87 0.63 -18.76
N SER A 77 -4.14 1.12 -17.76
CA SER A 77 -3.53 2.45 -17.79
C SER A 77 -2.47 2.60 -18.90
N LEU A 78 -1.90 1.49 -19.36
CA LEU A 78 -0.97 1.39 -20.47
C LEU A 78 -1.66 1.16 -21.82
N GLY A 79 -3.00 1.13 -21.86
CA GLY A 79 -3.76 0.78 -23.07
C GLY A 79 -3.66 -0.71 -23.43
N LYS A 80 -3.31 -1.57 -22.46
CA LYS A 80 -3.14 -3.01 -22.64
C LYS A 80 -4.20 -3.78 -21.85
N THR A 81 -4.48 -5.01 -22.26
CA THR A 81 -5.30 -5.96 -21.51
C THR A 81 -4.38 -7.01 -20.91
N LEU A 82 -4.51 -7.27 -19.61
CA LEU A 82 -3.78 -8.35 -18.95
C LEU A 82 -4.48 -9.67 -19.28
N ASP A 83 -3.75 -10.63 -19.84
CA ASP A 83 -4.22 -11.99 -20.09
C ASP A 83 -3.39 -13.00 -19.27
N PRO A 84 -3.91 -13.52 -18.15
CA PRO A 84 -3.19 -14.49 -17.33
C PRO A 84 -2.89 -15.82 -18.04
N ASP A 85 -3.59 -16.14 -19.13
CA ASP A 85 -3.34 -17.35 -19.93
C ASP A 85 -2.25 -17.13 -21.00
N ASP A 86 -1.90 -15.87 -21.30
CA ASP A 86 -0.73 -15.53 -22.11
C ASP A 86 0.56 -15.78 -21.32
N PHE A 87 1.51 -16.46 -21.95
CA PHE A 87 2.77 -16.85 -21.30
C PHE A 87 3.60 -15.64 -20.83
N THR A 88 3.60 -14.54 -21.57
CA THR A 88 4.39 -13.34 -21.25
C THR A 88 3.79 -12.60 -20.07
N ASP A 89 2.47 -12.41 -20.09
CA ASP A 89 1.74 -11.76 -19.00
C ASP A 89 1.79 -12.62 -17.72
N ALA A 90 1.65 -13.95 -17.82
CA ALA A 90 1.81 -14.87 -16.69
C ALA A 90 3.21 -14.76 -16.05
N GLN A 91 4.26 -14.67 -16.88
CA GLN A 91 5.62 -14.44 -16.39
C GLN A 91 5.78 -13.08 -15.71
N ALA A 92 5.23 -12.02 -16.32
CA ALA A 92 5.27 -10.68 -15.76
C ALA A 92 4.57 -10.59 -14.39
N ILE A 93 3.37 -11.19 -14.27
CA ILE A 93 2.62 -11.31 -13.01
C ILE A 93 3.50 -12.00 -11.96
N ALA A 94 4.09 -13.15 -12.29
CA ALA A 94 4.91 -13.93 -11.37
C ALA A 94 6.19 -13.18 -10.93
N ALA A 95 6.83 -12.45 -11.84
CA ALA A 95 8.01 -11.63 -11.54
C ALA A 95 7.65 -10.47 -10.61
N ILE A 96 6.58 -9.72 -10.91
CA ILE A 96 6.11 -8.60 -10.09
C ILE A 96 5.67 -9.09 -8.71
N ALA A 97 4.97 -10.22 -8.62
CA ALA A 97 4.58 -10.84 -7.35
C ALA A 97 5.80 -11.15 -6.48
N ARG A 98 6.85 -11.72 -7.08
CA ARG A 98 8.09 -12.09 -6.38
C ARG A 98 8.88 -10.87 -5.88
N ILE A 99 8.99 -9.84 -6.70
CA ILE A 99 9.71 -8.60 -6.36
C ILE A 99 8.98 -7.85 -5.25
N THR A 100 7.66 -7.70 -5.39
CA THR A 100 6.86 -6.88 -4.47
C THR A 100 6.50 -7.63 -3.20
N ARG A 101 6.37 -8.96 -3.24
CA ARG A 101 5.83 -9.80 -2.15
C ARG A 101 4.51 -9.24 -1.60
N GLY A 102 3.67 -8.71 -2.49
CA GLY A 102 2.39 -8.07 -2.13
C GLY A 102 2.52 -6.68 -1.51
N ASN A 103 3.72 -6.08 -1.46
CA ASN A 103 3.89 -4.70 -0.99
C ASN A 103 3.31 -3.72 -2.02
N PHE A 104 2.09 -3.25 -1.76
CA PHE A 104 1.36 -2.32 -2.62
C PHE A 104 2.15 -1.03 -2.89
N ARG A 105 2.86 -0.47 -1.90
CA ARG A 105 3.68 0.74 -2.10
C ARG A 105 4.85 0.50 -3.06
N LEU A 106 5.48 -0.67 -2.99
CA LEU A 106 6.55 -1.03 -3.91
C LEU A 106 5.98 -1.26 -5.32
N LEU A 107 4.81 -1.90 -5.43
CA LEU A 107 4.09 -2.08 -6.68
C LEU A 107 3.81 -0.73 -7.37
N GLU A 108 3.22 0.22 -6.66
CA GLU A 108 2.93 1.58 -7.15
C GLU A 108 4.18 2.35 -7.56
N ARG A 109 5.34 2.06 -6.96
CA ARG A 109 6.63 2.65 -7.37
C ARG A 109 7.26 1.95 -8.57
N LEU A 110 7.01 0.65 -8.74
CA LEU A 110 7.56 -0.16 -9.83
C LEU A 110 6.93 0.18 -11.17
N PHE A 111 5.61 0.37 -11.22
CA PHE A 111 4.91 0.63 -12.49
C PHE A 111 5.38 1.87 -13.24
N PRO A 112 5.54 3.05 -12.60
CA PRO A 112 6.12 4.21 -13.28
C PRO A 112 7.50 3.95 -13.89
N GLN A 113 8.32 3.07 -13.27
CA GLN A 113 9.61 2.67 -13.83
C GLN A 113 9.44 1.72 -15.02
N ILE A 114 8.52 0.76 -14.96
CA ILE A 114 8.16 -0.10 -16.10
C ILE A 114 7.73 0.77 -17.29
N GLN A 115 6.81 1.70 -17.07
CA GLN A 115 6.33 2.63 -18.09
C GLN A 115 7.49 3.44 -18.71
N ARG A 116 8.42 3.90 -17.86
CA ARG A 116 9.60 4.63 -18.30
C ARG A 116 10.53 3.76 -19.16
N VAL A 117 10.81 2.53 -18.75
CA VAL A 117 11.66 1.59 -19.50
C VAL A 117 11.04 1.25 -20.85
N LEU A 118 9.73 0.96 -20.89
CA LEU A 118 9.00 0.72 -22.15
C LEU A 118 9.15 1.90 -23.11
N LYS A 119 8.88 3.12 -22.62
CA LYS A 119 8.93 4.34 -23.44
C LYS A 119 10.32 4.66 -23.98
N ILE A 120 11.37 4.49 -23.16
CA ILE A 120 12.76 4.81 -23.57
C ILE A 120 13.25 3.83 -24.63
N ASN A 121 12.84 2.56 -24.54
CA ASN A 121 13.32 1.51 -25.42
C ASN A 121 12.35 1.19 -26.57
N GLU A 122 11.27 1.99 -26.72
CA GLU A 122 10.23 1.79 -27.75
C GLU A 122 9.62 0.38 -27.71
N LEU A 123 9.40 -0.14 -26.51
CA LEU A 123 8.83 -1.48 -26.28
C LEU A 123 7.34 -1.38 -25.95
N ASP A 124 6.58 -2.36 -26.45
CA ASP A 124 5.15 -2.47 -26.21
C ASP A 124 4.75 -3.65 -25.29
N THR A 125 5.70 -4.44 -24.81
CA THR A 125 5.41 -5.64 -24.00
C THR A 125 6.14 -5.59 -22.68
N ILE A 126 5.44 -5.89 -21.59
CA ILE A 126 6.05 -5.98 -20.25
C ILE A 126 6.68 -7.36 -20.11
N THR A 127 7.96 -7.46 -20.43
CA THR A 127 8.75 -8.69 -20.25
C THR A 127 9.46 -8.70 -18.90
N ASN A 128 10.03 -9.85 -18.52
CA ASN A 128 10.88 -9.95 -17.33
C ASN A 128 12.05 -8.96 -17.39
N ASP A 129 12.70 -8.80 -18.54
CA ASP A 129 13.83 -7.86 -18.69
C ASP A 129 13.42 -6.41 -18.43
N VAL A 130 12.22 -6.01 -18.86
CA VAL A 130 11.66 -4.68 -18.58
C VAL A 130 11.41 -4.50 -17.08
N ILE A 131 10.86 -5.54 -16.42
CA ILE A 131 10.59 -5.52 -14.99
C ILE A 131 11.90 -5.46 -14.18
N GLU A 132 12.91 -6.23 -14.56
CA GLU A 132 14.23 -6.24 -13.91
C GLU A 132 14.94 -4.90 -14.09
N ALA A 133 14.92 -4.34 -15.30
CA ALA A 133 15.44 -3.00 -15.57
C ALA A 133 14.73 -1.95 -14.71
N ALA A 134 13.40 -1.98 -14.64
CA ALA A 134 12.61 -1.09 -13.81
C ALA A 134 12.94 -1.25 -12.31
N GLN A 135 13.05 -2.49 -11.83
CA GLN A 135 13.42 -2.80 -10.46
C GLN A 135 14.81 -2.26 -10.10
N SER A 136 15.79 -2.38 -10.99
CA SER A 136 17.17 -1.93 -10.75
C SER A 136 17.30 -0.43 -10.45
N THR A 137 16.32 0.37 -10.88
CA THR A 137 16.27 1.82 -10.61
C THR A 137 15.69 2.14 -9.23
N LEU A 138 15.07 1.17 -8.55
CA LEU A 138 14.44 1.36 -7.26
C LEU A 138 15.38 0.96 -6.13
N VAL A 139 15.52 1.85 -5.15
CA VAL A 139 16.02 1.45 -3.84
C VAL A 139 14.91 0.66 -3.13
N ILE A 140 15.12 -0.65 -3.06
CA ILE A 140 14.28 -1.59 -2.31
C ILE A 140 15.04 -1.92 -1.02
N GLY A 141 14.49 -1.48 0.12
CA GLY A 141 15.01 -1.92 1.41
C GLY A 141 14.85 -3.44 1.51
N VAL A 142 15.96 -4.16 1.64
CA VAL A 142 15.92 -5.58 2.01
C VAL A 142 15.32 -5.66 3.42
N THR A 143 14.12 -6.24 3.52
CA THR A 143 13.54 -6.64 4.81
C THR A 143 14.18 -7.90 5.32
#